data_AF-A0A2D7EVG6-F1
#
_entry.id   AF-A0A2D7EVG6-F1
#
_cell.length_a   1.000
_cell.length_b   1.000
_cell.length_c   1.000
_cell.angle_alpha   90.00
_cell.angle_beta   90.00
_cell.angle_gamma   90.00
#
_symmetry.space_group_name_H-M   'P 1'
#
loop_
_entity.id
_entity.type
_entity.pdbx_description
1 polymer ?
#
loop_
_entity_poly.entity_id
_entity_poly.type
_entity_poly.pdbx_seq_one_letter_code
_entity_poly.pdbx_strand_id
1 'polypeptide(L)'
;MESKALHAILLVGLLLVSGCIGSVDTEEEVVNDPASSLVSLNAEWGLIPDRIQLDGNPIQMLVIINSDSEDWSGEPIIITPEITSLREYNWTKVSSGYQLTFYPQSIGDYGVQIQFEASSGFEFSEPVPATLVHTIKVIPPEEDAPILSAPTSISLDEPTVVWLEGTLTHALLDSCSLTIAVGEESILTGNIKSDGTWKVLVDLSDYTQSLEIQTVAECGKFTPKSDTVVTQILLEDSGDDADGDGIQDSEDSCPNGYGVSDGWSSTAASDQDNDGCHDLEEDLDDDNDGIFDEQDLCPTSFGWLSTPDADYDSDGCHDTDDDDDDDNDGVKDSNDLCQTGLLGWSSSTFSDWDSDGCSDYDEDLDDDNDGIYDTLDSCPKGLTNWLSNTSSDYDSDGCADSTEDYDDDNDGVMDVNNTGSILDVCPKTPINATDVDENGCAAIERDTDSDGVNDYDDQCQGTPLGLQVNDFGCADLDADGVYANVDNCPDSPAKWTIDEQGCAVVQAPVPWSTASSLTGPMQIVPHFSVPTLDGTFYFQQEWTGYDIYYFLFKYTNSNGNSNSATWGQNPGTFIRSLPKNVHLFYGSLFPSLHPPNLLSNFSWAYR
;
A
#
# COMPACT_ATOMS: atom_id res chain seq x y z
N MET A 1 5.52 32.08 -53.97
CA MET A 1 5.73 33.10 -52.92
C MET A 1 4.65 32.84 -51.91
N GLU A 2 4.97 32.24 -50.75
CA GLU A 2 4.16 32.13 -49.52
C GLU A 2 4.68 30.93 -48.70
N SER A 3 5.84 31.12 -48.07
CA SER A 3 6.39 30.21 -47.04
C SER A 3 7.42 30.98 -46.19
N LYS A 4 7.11 32.25 -45.89
CA LYS A 4 7.97 33.12 -45.06
C LYS A 4 7.18 33.94 -44.03
N ALA A 5 5.87 33.71 -43.90
CA ALA A 5 5.03 34.43 -42.94
C ALA A 5 4.90 33.71 -41.58
N LEU A 6 5.04 32.37 -41.54
CA LEU A 6 4.83 31.62 -40.28
C LEU A 6 6.02 31.71 -39.30
N HIS A 7 7.24 31.87 -39.79
CA HIS A 7 8.43 31.99 -38.95
C HIS A 7 8.57 33.36 -38.26
N ALA A 8 7.74 34.35 -38.64
CA ALA A 8 7.75 35.67 -38.04
C ALA A 8 6.80 35.80 -36.83
N ILE A 9 5.82 34.90 -36.68
CA ILE A 9 4.83 34.95 -35.58
C ILE A 9 5.30 34.14 -34.37
N LEU A 10 6.01 33.03 -34.61
CA LEU A 10 6.59 32.21 -33.53
C LEU A 10 7.68 32.95 -32.71
N LEU A 11 8.34 33.94 -33.32
CA LEU A 11 9.43 34.70 -32.71
C LEU A 11 8.95 35.93 -31.90
N VAL A 12 7.69 36.35 -32.07
CA VAL A 12 7.09 37.46 -31.30
C VAL A 12 6.44 36.98 -30.00
N GLY A 13 6.01 35.71 -29.93
CA GLY A 13 5.48 35.11 -28.69
C GLY A 13 6.56 34.81 -27.64
N LEU A 14 7.78 34.48 -28.06
CA LEU A 14 8.87 34.06 -27.16
C LEU A 14 9.63 35.23 -26.50
N LEU A 15 9.32 36.48 -26.87
CA LEU A 15 9.92 37.69 -26.29
C LEU A 15 9.04 38.38 -25.22
N LEU A 16 7.85 37.84 -24.91
CA LEU A 16 6.95 38.41 -23.89
C LEU A 16 7.14 37.80 -22.48
N VAL A 17 8.08 36.87 -22.29
CA VAL A 17 8.27 36.17 -21.00
C VAL A 17 9.67 36.40 -20.38
N SER A 18 10.42 37.41 -20.83
CA SER A 18 11.66 37.76 -20.11
C SER A 18 12.02 39.24 -20.20
N GLY A 19 12.10 39.88 -19.02
CA GLY A 19 12.98 41.02 -18.82
C GLY A 19 12.33 42.27 -18.25
N CYS A 20 12.61 42.50 -16.96
CA CYS A 20 12.51 43.75 -16.23
C CYS A 20 12.93 45.01 -17.00
N ILE A 21 12.41 46.17 -16.61
CA ILE A 21 13.08 47.48 -16.38
C ILE A 21 11.97 48.37 -15.79
N GLY A 22 12.05 48.84 -14.56
CA GLY A 22 12.96 49.90 -14.13
C GLY A 22 12.12 51.17 -13.90
N SER A 23 11.57 51.29 -12.69
CA SER A 23 10.83 52.48 -12.24
C SER A 23 11.80 53.48 -11.61
N VAL A 24 11.74 54.74 -12.04
CA VAL A 24 12.42 55.88 -11.40
C VAL A 24 11.40 57.01 -11.26
N ASP A 25 11.20 57.36 -9.99
CA ASP A 25 10.75 58.60 -9.33
C ASP A 25 9.44 59.28 -9.75
N THR A 26 8.45 59.28 -8.84
CA THR A 26 8.18 60.48 -8.01
C THR A 26 7.30 60.16 -6.78
N GLU A 27 7.94 60.33 -5.61
CA GLU A 27 7.43 60.77 -4.29
C GLU A 27 6.09 60.24 -3.77
N GLU A 28 6.16 59.18 -2.97
CA GLU A 28 5.30 59.00 -1.79
C GLU A 28 6.18 58.79 -0.55
N GLU A 29 5.73 59.34 0.57
CA GLU A 29 6.49 59.56 1.80
C GLU A 29 7.11 58.27 2.38
N VAL A 30 8.42 58.31 2.59
CA VAL A 30 9.15 57.28 3.33
C VAL A 30 8.77 57.36 4.80
N VAL A 31 7.89 56.46 5.23
CA VAL A 31 7.85 56.00 6.62
C VAL A 31 8.88 54.88 6.74
N ASN A 32 9.97 55.15 7.46
CA ASN A 32 10.93 54.12 7.89
C ASN A 32 10.19 53.11 8.77
N ASP A 33 10.02 51.89 8.30
CA ASP A 33 9.76 50.71 9.14
C ASP A 33 11.02 49.81 9.04
N PRO A 34 11.58 49.33 10.17
CA PRO A 34 12.83 48.57 10.13
C PRO A 34 12.58 47.22 9.48
N ALA A 35 13.53 46.78 8.64
CA ALA A 35 13.53 45.44 8.08
C ALA A 35 13.32 44.41 9.19
N SER A 36 12.24 43.62 9.09
CA SER A 36 11.93 42.52 9.99
C SER A 36 12.98 41.43 9.81
N SER A 37 13.83 41.24 10.82
CA SER A 37 14.84 40.19 10.92
C SER A 37 14.23 38.90 11.47
N LEU A 38 13.29 38.32 10.71
CA LEU A 38 12.63 37.06 11.09
C LEU A 38 13.31 35.86 10.42
N VAL A 39 13.50 34.78 11.18
CA VAL A 39 14.09 33.50 10.74
C VAL A 39 13.06 32.39 10.89
N SER A 40 12.82 31.58 9.85
CA SER A 40 12.04 30.35 9.97
C SER A 40 12.98 29.14 10.09
N LEU A 41 12.73 28.29 11.09
CA LEU A 41 13.51 27.09 11.34
C LEU A 41 12.57 25.96 11.75
N ASN A 42 12.62 24.87 11.01
CA ASN A 42 12.03 23.60 11.38
C ASN A 42 13.15 22.59 11.60
N ALA A 43 13.15 21.92 12.75
CA ALA A 43 14.12 20.90 13.09
C ALA A 43 13.40 19.66 13.60
N GLU A 44 13.85 18.50 13.12
CA GLU A 44 13.30 17.20 13.49
C GLU A 44 14.41 16.16 13.64
N TRP A 45 14.12 15.11 14.41
CA TRP A 45 15.02 13.97 14.49
C TRP A 45 14.97 13.17 13.18
N GLY A 46 16.14 12.82 12.64
CA GLY A 46 16.25 11.80 11.60
C GLY A 46 16.22 10.39 12.19
N LEU A 47 16.92 9.45 11.55
CA LEU A 47 17.11 8.10 12.11
C LEU A 47 18.00 8.18 13.36
N ILE A 48 17.43 7.81 14.51
CA ILE A 48 18.11 7.78 15.81
C ILE A 48 17.81 6.45 16.53
N PRO A 49 18.79 5.87 17.26
CA PRO A 49 18.57 4.65 18.00
C PRO A 49 17.86 4.91 19.34
N ASP A 50 16.95 4.02 19.74
CA ASP A 50 16.32 4.04 21.08
C ASP A 50 17.15 3.25 22.12
N ARG A 51 17.88 2.23 21.66
CA ARG A 51 18.70 1.34 22.48
C ARG A 51 20.02 1.02 21.79
N ILE A 52 21.10 0.97 22.57
CA ILE A 52 22.44 0.60 22.08
C ILE A 52 23.23 -0.14 23.15
N GLN A 53 24.11 -1.06 22.76
CA GLN A 53 25.02 -1.74 23.67
C GLN A 53 26.24 -0.86 24.00
N LEU A 54 26.82 -1.01 25.19
CA LEU A 54 28.10 -0.39 25.55
C LEU A 54 29.27 -1.19 24.93
N ASP A 55 29.39 -1.13 23.61
CA ASP A 55 30.35 -1.86 22.78
C ASP A 55 31.59 -1.02 22.38
N GLY A 56 31.63 0.25 22.80
CA GLY A 56 32.68 1.21 22.47
C GLY A 56 32.49 1.92 21.13
N ASN A 57 31.40 1.65 20.41
CA ASN A 57 31.04 2.38 19.20
C ASN A 57 30.40 3.73 19.55
N PRO A 58 30.60 4.77 18.71
CA PRO A 58 29.99 6.06 18.95
C PRO A 58 28.50 6.05 18.59
N ILE A 59 27.68 6.65 19.43
CA ILE A 59 26.27 6.94 19.15
C ILE A 59 26.22 8.06 18.12
N GLN A 60 25.48 7.84 17.03
CA GLN A 60 25.28 8.83 15.97
C GLN A 60 23.80 9.21 15.88
N MET A 61 23.51 10.51 15.91
CA MET A 61 22.15 11.02 15.78
C MET A 61 22.11 12.10 14.69
N LEU A 62 21.17 11.95 13.76
CA LEU A 62 20.94 12.93 12.71
C LEU A 62 19.81 13.88 13.13
N VAL A 63 20.05 15.17 12.96
CA VAL A 63 19.04 16.22 13.12
C VAL A 63 18.84 16.87 11.76
N ILE A 64 17.63 16.74 11.24
CA ILE A 64 17.25 17.32 9.96
C ILE A 64 16.82 18.75 10.23
N ILE A 65 17.38 19.70 9.50
CA ILE A 65 17.10 21.13 9.70
C ILE A 65 16.74 21.78 8.37
N ASN A 66 15.56 22.37 8.33
CA ASN A 66 15.05 23.17 7.23
C ASN A 66 14.91 24.61 7.70
N SER A 67 15.77 25.51 7.23
CA SER A 67 15.73 26.93 7.58
C SER A 67 15.94 27.81 6.35
N ASP A 68 15.33 28.98 6.37
CA ASP A 68 15.47 30.01 5.35
C ASP A 68 16.74 30.86 5.48
N SER A 69 17.46 30.75 6.61
CA SER A 69 18.71 31.47 6.88
C SER A 69 19.68 30.66 7.74
N GLU A 70 20.92 31.14 7.87
CA GLU A 70 21.93 30.56 8.78
C GLU A 70 22.07 31.39 10.09
N ASP A 71 21.17 32.35 10.32
CA ASP A 71 21.21 33.29 11.44
C ASP A 71 20.61 32.69 12.73
N TRP A 72 21.00 31.48 13.07
CA TRP A 72 20.60 30.74 14.27
C TRP A 72 21.72 29.80 14.72
N SER A 73 21.70 29.38 15.98
CA SER A 73 22.62 28.40 16.55
C SER A 73 21.86 27.35 17.36
N GLY A 74 22.27 26.09 17.24
CA GLY A 74 21.78 25.00 18.08
C GLY A 74 22.97 24.25 18.67
N GLU A 75 23.01 24.13 20.00
CA GLU A 75 24.02 23.35 20.72
C GLU A 75 23.36 22.16 21.43
N PRO A 76 23.89 20.94 21.26
CA PRO A 76 23.37 19.77 21.95
C PRO A 76 23.86 19.72 23.41
N ILE A 77 22.96 19.35 24.30
CA ILE A 77 23.18 19.07 25.71
C ILE A 77 22.89 17.58 25.92
N ILE A 78 23.92 16.81 26.27
CA ILE A 78 23.79 15.38 26.56
C ILE A 78 23.89 15.20 28.07
N ILE A 79 22.85 14.63 28.68
CA ILE A 79 22.77 14.29 30.10
C ILE A 79 23.08 12.80 30.25
N THR A 80 24.11 12.47 31.03
CA THR A 80 24.51 11.09 31.31
C THR A 80 23.61 10.43 32.36
N PRO A 81 23.66 9.10 32.53
CA PRO A 81 22.91 8.39 33.58
C PRO A 81 23.24 8.88 35.01
N GLU A 82 24.39 9.50 35.21
CA GLU A 82 24.83 10.11 36.47
C GLU A 82 24.29 11.55 36.67
N ILE A 83 23.42 12.01 35.76
CA ILE A 83 22.82 13.35 35.76
C ILE A 83 23.91 14.44 35.64
N THR A 84 24.91 14.18 34.80
CA THR A 84 25.97 15.15 34.47
C THR A 84 25.96 15.46 32.98
N SER A 85 26.43 16.64 32.57
CA SER A 85 26.50 16.97 31.15
C SER A 85 27.78 16.43 30.50
N LEU A 86 27.63 15.65 29.44
CA LEU A 86 28.76 15.13 28.65
C LEU A 86 29.35 16.27 27.81
N ARG A 87 30.66 16.50 27.94
CA ARG A 87 31.38 17.59 27.24
C ARG A 87 32.10 17.14 25.97
N GLU A 88 32.32 15.84 25.83
CA GLU A 88 33.03 15.27 24.68
C GLU A 88 32.02 14.68 23.70
N TYR A 89 31.62 15.50 22.73
CA TYR A 89 30.81 15.11 21.59
C TYR A 89 31.29 15.85 20.34
N ASN A 90 30.96 15.31 19.18
CA ASN A 90 31.19 15.95 17.90
C ASN A 90 29.84 16.37 17.31
N TRP A 91 29.76 17.64 16.89
CA TRP A 91 28.55 18.23 16.29
C TRP A 91 28.95 18.83 14.95
N THR A 92 28.57 18.16 13.87
CA THR A 92 29.06 18.48 12.52
C THR A 92 27.91 18.74 11.55
N LYS A 93 28.07 19.73 10.67
CA LYS A 93 27.09 20.05 9.64
C LYS A 93 27.20 19.04 8.49
N VAL A 94 26.06 18.47 8.09
CA VAL A 94 25.91 17.51 6.99
C VAL A 94 24.90 18.03 5.96
N SER A 95 24.72 17.35 4.84
CA SER A 95 23.88 17.83 3.73
C SER A 95 22.41 18.05 4.07
N SER A 96 21.87 17.33 5.07
CA SER A 96 20.47 17.40 5.50
C SER A 96 20.26 18.10 6.85
N GLY A 97 21.32 18.64 7.48
CA GLY A 97 21.25 19.26 8.80
C GLY A 97 22.53 19.08 9.60
N TYR A 98 22.46 18.47 10.78
CA TYR A 98 23.61 18.27 11.67
C TYR A 98 23.65 16.84 12.22
N GLN A 99 24.86 16.31 12.40
CA GLN A 99 25.12 15.01 12.97
C GLN A 99 25.82 15.17 14.33
N LEU A 100 25.18 14.65 15.37
CA LEU A 100 25.74 14.50 16.72
C LEU A 100 26.40 13.14 16.85
N THR A 101 27.61 13.11 17.42
CA THR A 101 28.34 11.87 17.67
C THR A 101 29.02 11.91 19.02
N PHE A 102 28.78 10.92 19.89
CA PHE A 102 29.44 10.84 21.20
C PHE A 102 29.64 9.39 21.65
N TYR A 103 30.56 9.17 22.60
CA TYR A 103 30.85 7.84 23.14
C TYR A 103 30.18 7.68 24.52
N PRO A 104 29.32 6.67 24.73
CA PRO A 104 28.76 6.38 26.04
C PRO A 104 29.87 5.90 27.00
N GLN A 105 29.85 6.40 28.25
CA GLN A 105 30.88 6.08 29.27
C GLN A 105 30.41 5.04 30.30
N SER A 106 29.10 4.93 30.48
CA SER A 106 28.44 4.03 31.43
C SER A 106 27.09 3.57 30.89
N ILE A 107 26.56 2.48 31.45
CA ILE A 107 25.22 1.96 31.15
C ILE A 107 24.13 2.86 31.76
N GLY A 108 22.96 2.90 31.12
CA GLY A 108 21.80 3.67 31.58
C GLY A 108 21.25 4.62 30.51
N ASP A 109 20.34 5.50 30.94
CA ASP A 109 19.63 6.40 30.04
C ASP A 109 20.40 7.70 29.80
N TYR A 110 20.65 8.02 28.53
CA TYR A 110 21.26 9.28 28.09
C TYR A 110 20.18 10.17 27.50
N GLY A 111 19.96 11.34 28.09
CA GLY A 111 19.04 12.34 27.58
C GLY A 111 19.76 13.32 26.66
N VAL A 112 19.33 13.45 25.41
CA VAL A 112 19.88 14.42 24.45
C VAL A 112 18.84 15.52 24.24
N GLN A 113 19.25 16.76 24.46
CA GLN A 113 18.42 17.95 24.27
C GLN A 113 19.12 18.92 23.31
N ILE A 114 18.39 19.48 22.34
CA ILE A 114 18.89 20.51 21.44
C ILE A 114 17.96 21.71 21.52
N GLN A 115 18.51 22.84 21.95
CA GLN A 115 17.82 24.12 22.01
C GLN A 115 18.37 25.04 20.92
N PHE A 116 17.46 25.69 20.19
CA PHE A 116 17.80 26.61 19.12
C PHE A 116 17.67 28.06 19.60
N GLU A 117 18.66 28.88 19.27
CA GLU A 117 18.70 30.31 19.59
C GLU A 117 18.91 31.12 18.28
N ALA A 118 18.16 32.21 18.11
CA ALA A 118 18.35 33.10 16.97
C ALA A 118 19.61 33.97 17.17
N SER A 119 20.32 34.26 16.08
CA SER A 119 21.51 35.12 16.13
C SER A 119 21.17 36.55 16.54
N SER A 120 22.14 37.27 17.11
CA SER A 120 21.93 38.62 17.65
C SER A 120 21.35 39.58 16.58
N GLY A 121 20.12 40.05 16.83
CA GLY A 121 19.40 40.94 15.91
C GLY A 121 18.30 40.26 15.10
N PHE A 122 18.12 38.94 15.24
CA PHE A 122 17.06 38.16 14.61
C PHE A 122 16.09 37.55 15.64
N GLU A 123 14.84 37.31 15.24
CA GLU A 123 13.84 36.59 16.02
C GLU A 123 13.23 35.46 15.18
N PHE A 124 12.81 34.35 15.80
CA PHE A 124 12.14 33.28 15.07
C PHE A 124 10.71 33.71 14.65
N SER A 125 10.32 33.38 13.42
CA SER A 125 8.93 33.48 12.99
C SER A 125 8.09 32.42 13.68
N GLU A 126 6.84 32.73 14.04
CA GLU A 126 5.91 31.74 14.59
C GLU A 126 5.58 30.63 13.55
N PRO A 127 5.62 29.33 13.92
CA PRO A 127 5.91 28.81 15.25
C PRO A 127 7.40 28.79 15.58
N VAL A 128 7.74 29.22 16.80
CA VAL A 128 9.12 29.12 17.33
C VAL A 128 9.57 27.65 17.33
N PRO A 129 10.80 27.34 16.90
CA PRO A 129 11.29 25.96 16.85
C PRO A 129 11.25 25.32 18.23
N ALA A 130 10.69 24.10 18.29
CA ALA A 130 10.63 23.32 19.51
C ALA A 130 12.01 22.79 19.90
N THR A 131 12.25 22.68 21.21
CA THR A 131 13.42 21.96 21.73
C THR A 131 13.29 20.48 21.40
N LEU A 132 14.29 19.92 20.71
CA LEU A 132 14.34 18.48 20.46
C LEU A 132 14.85 17.77 21.71
N VAL A 133 14.13 16.73 22.15
CA VAL A 133 14.51 15.88 23.27
C VAL A 133 14.41 14.42 22.84
N HIS A 134 15.40 13.61 23.18
CA HIS A 134 15.40 12.16 22.98
C HIS A 134 16.12 11.46 24.13
N THR A 135 15.73 10.22 24.44
CA THR A 135 16.39 9.41 25.47
C THR A 135 16.88 8.11 24.84
N ILE A 136 18.17 7.81 25.01
CA ILE A 136 18.81 6.60 24.50
C ILE A 136 19.16 5.71 25.68
N LYS A 137 18.70 4.45 25.64
CA LYS A 137 19.03 3.45 26.65
C LYS A 137 20.30 2.70 26.27
N VAL A 138 21.39 2.92 27.01
CA VAL A 138 22.64 2.17 26.86
C VAL A 138 22.56 0.92 27.74
N ILE A 139 22.48 -0.24 27.11
CA ILE A 139 22.44 -1.55 27.76
C ILE A 139 23.84 -2.16 27.88
N PRO A 140 24.07 -3.09 28.82
CA PRO A 140 25.32 -3.83 28.87
C PRO A 140 25.66 -4.50 27.54
N PRO A 141 26.96 -4.68 27.20
CA PRO A 141 27.34 -5.47 26.05
C PRO A 141 26.91 -6.92 26.26
N GLU A 142 26.63 -7.61 25.18
CA GLU A 142 26.37 -9.04 25.22
C GLU A 142 27.69 -9.78 25.48
N GLU A 143 27.75 -10.52 26.60
CA GLU A 143 28.89 -11.39 26.92
C GLU A 143 28.54 -12.83 26.50
N ASP A 144 29.46 -13.48 25.77
CA ASP A 144 29.34 -14.89 25.43
C ASP A 144 29.46 -15.76 26.70
N ALA A 145 28.84 -16.94 26.68
CA ALA A 145 29.06 -17.91 27.75
C ALA A 145 30.53 -18.36 27.78
N PRO A 146 31.13 -18.62 28.95
CA PRO A 146 32.44 -19.24 29.01
C PRO A 146 32.39 -20.64 28.38
N ILE A 147 33.49 -21.06 27.75
CA ILE A 147 33.66 -22.43 27.28
C ILE A 147 34.62 -23.12 28.24
N LEU A 148 34.07 -24.03 29.04
CA LEU A 148 34.79 -24.87 29.99
C LEU A 148 35.10 -26.21 29.33
N SER A 149 36.37 -26.62 29.39
CA SER A 149 36.80 -27.96 29.02
C SER A 149 37.40 -28.64 30.24
N ALA A 150 36.82 -29.77 30.60
CA ALA A 150 37.32 -30.73 31.60
C ALA A 150 37.26 -32.13 30.98
N PRO A 151 37.96 -33.13 31.55
CA PRO A 151 37.79 -34.52 31.14
C PRO A 151 36.32 -34.94 31.33
N THR A 152 35.74 -35.66 30.36
CA THR A 152 34.36 -36.17 30.46
C THR A 152 34.29 -37.44 31.29
N SER A 153 35.34 -38.27 31.24
CA SER A 153 35.48 -39.44 32.11
C SER A 153 36.93 -39.67 32.53
N ILE A 154 37.10 -40.28 33.70
CA ILE A 154 38.40 -40.74 34.23
C ILE A 154 38.19 -42.14 34.80
N SER A 155 38.81 -43.16 34.19
CA SER A 155 38.82 -44.52 34.72
C SER A 155 39.98 -44.72 35.70
N LEU A 156 39.69 -45.35 36.85
CA LEU A 156 40.67 -45.65 37.90
C LEU A 156 40.56 -47.12 38.32
N ASP A 157 41.70 -47.82 38.31
CA ASP A 157 41.81 -49.20 38.81
C ASP A 157 41.57 -49.30 40.33
N GLU A 158 41.89 -48.23 41.09
CA GLU A 158 41.70 -48.14 42.54
C GLU A 158 41.41 -46.68 42.96
N PRO A 159 40.58 -46.43 44.00
CA PRO A 159 40.28 -45.08 44.49
C PRO A 159 41.53 -44.41 45.07
N THR A 160 41.98 -43.33 44.41
CA THR A 160 43.21 -42.60 44.74
C THR A 160 43.06 -41.09 44.49
N VAL A 161 44.09 -40.32 44.84
CA VAL A 161 44.11 -38.86 44.60
C VAL A 161 44.43 -38.58 43.12
N VAL A 162 43.57 -37.83 42.44
CA VAL A 162 43.68 -37.50 41.01
C VAL A 162 43.87 -36.01 40.77
N TRP A 163 44.51 -35.68 39.65
CA TRP A 163 44.60 -34.31 39.16
C TRP A 163 43.51 -34.06 38.13
N LEU A 164 42.61 -33.13 38.41
CA LEU A 164 41.66 -32.61 37.45
C LEU A 164 42.26 -31.36 36.80
N GLU A 165 42.40 -31.37 35.48
CA GLU A 165 42.95 -30.23 34.72
C GLU A 165 42.14 -29.99 33.45
N GLY A 166 42.10 -28.73 33.02
CA GLY A 166 41.27 -28.30 31.90
C GLY A 166 41.61 -26.90 31.43
N THR A 167 40.82 -26.43 30.47
CA THR A 167 40.93 -25.09 29.91
C THR A 167 39.61 -24.35 30.01
N LEU A 168 39.68 -23.07 30.32
CA LEU A 168 38.56 -22.14 30.32
C LEU A 168 38.84 -21.05 29.29
N THR A 169 37.90 -20.86 28.37
CA THR A 169 37.97 -19.88 27.30
C THR A 169 36.85 -18.87 27.46
N HIS A 170 37.20 -17.60 27.69
CA HIS A 170 36.28 -16.49 27.81
C HIS A 170 37.00 -15.18 27.46
N ALA A 171 36.29 -14.19 26.91
CA ALA A 171 36.88 -12.91 26.49
C ALA A 171 37.51 -12.13 27.66
N LEU A 172 36.98 -12.32 28.87
CA LEU A 172 37.47 -11.73 30.12
C LEU A 172 37.75 -12.84 31.14
N LEU A 173 38.96 -13.41 31.12
CA LEU A 173 39.33 -14.48 32.06
C LEU A 173 39.45 -14.00 33.52
N ASP A 174 39.72 -12.71 33.74
CA ASP A 174 39.87 -12.15 35.09
C ASP A 174 38.55 -12.03 35.86
N SER A 175 37.39 -12.12 35.19
CA SER A 175 36.07 -12.14 35.84
C SER A 175 35.56 -13.55 36.14
N CYS A 176 36.30 -14.58 35.75
CA CYS A 176 35.88 -15.96 35.89
C CYS A 176 36.16 -16.55 37.27
N SER A 177 35.25 -17.40 37.75
CA SER A 177 35.43 -18.23 38.95
C SER A 177 35.14 -19.69 38.64
N LEU A 178 35.90 -20.61 39.26
CA LEU A 178 35.77 -22.05 39.03
C LEU A 178 35.42 -22.78 40.34
N THR A 179 34.31 -23.49 40.34
CA THR A 179 33.84 -24.31 41.46
C THR A 179 33.74 -25.76 41.02
N ILE A 180 34.26 -26.68 41.83
CA ILE A 180 34.27 -28.12 41.55
C ILE A 180 33.56 -28.82 42.71
N ALA A 181 32.40 -29.41 42.46
CA ALA A 181 31.65 -30.20 43.41
C ALA A 181 31.96 -31.69 43.21
N VAL A 182 32.34 -32.38 44.27
CA VAL A 182 32.70 -33.80 44.30
C VAL A 182 31.69 -34.50 45.23
N GLY A 183 30.70 -35.17 44.64
CA GLY A 183 29.57 -35.75 45.38
C GLY A 183 28.76 -34.72 46.17
N GLU A 184 28.05 -35.17 47.22
CA GLU A 184 27.10 -34.33 47.98
C GLU A 184 27.72 -33.37 49.01
N GLU A 185 28.99 -33.55 49.41
CA GLU A 185 29.56 -32.84 50.58
C GLU A 185 30.83 -32.01 50.32
N SER A 186 31.54 -32.20 49.19
CA SER A 186 32.86 -31.59 48.96
C SER A 186 32.85 -30.56 47.83
N ILE A 187 33.06 -29.28 48.17
CA ILE A 187 33.20 -28.19 47.20
C ILE A 187 34.64 -27.65 47.23
N LEU A 188 35.31 -27.69 46.08
CA LEU A 188 36.65 -27.16 45.86
C LEU A 188 36.57 -25.91 44.97
N THR A 189 37.51 -24.98 45.14
CA THR A 189 37.65 -23.80 44.26
C THR A 189 38.93 -23.93 43.44
N GLY A 190 38.81 -23.80 42.12
CA GLY A 190 39.95 -23.86 41.21
C GLY A 190 40.53 -22.49 40.90
N ASN A 191 41.86 -22.44 40.74
CA ASN A 191 42.55 -21.22 40.31
C ASN A 191 42.76 -21.27 38.80
N ILE A 192 42.17 -20.32 38.08
CA ILE A 192 42.34 -20.13 36.64
C ILE A 192 43.59 -19.27 36.40
N LYS A 193 44.49 -19.71 35.53
CA LYS A 193 45.66 -18.92 35.12
C LYS A 193 45.29 -17.93 34.01
N SER A 194 46.16 -16.94 33.79
CA SER A 194 46.01 -15.94 32.73
C SER A 194 45.97 -16.52 31.30
N ASP A 195 46.37 -17.77 31.11
CA ASP A 195 46.30 -18.51 29.84
C ASP A 195 45.04 -19.38 29.71
N GLY A 196 44.10 -19.28 30.66
CA GLY A 196 42.86 -20.07 30.69
C GLY A 196 43.03 -21.48 31.26
N THR A 197 44.25 -21.92 31.60
CA THR A 197 44.46 -23.26 32.16
C THR A 197 44.14 -23.29 33.65
N TRP A 198 43.52 -24.38 34.11
CA TRP A 198 43.24 -24.63 35.52
C TRP A 198 43.61 -26.06 35.89
N LYS A 199 43.95 -26.27 37.17
CA LYS A 199 44.32 -27.58 37.70
C LYS A 199 44.05 -27.65 39.20
N VAL A 200 43.38 -28.71 39.64
CA VAL A 200 42.98 -28.96 41.03
C VAL A 200 43.27 -30.41 41.38
N LEU A 201 43.66 -30.64 42.64
CA LEU A 201 43.89 -31.97 43.19
C LEU A 201 42.61 -32.42 43.91
N VAL A 202 42.07 -33.59 43.54
CA VAL A 202 40.86 -34.16 44.12
C VAL A 202 41.21 -35.48 44.81
N ASP A 203 40.80 -35.64 46.06
CA ASP A 203 41.00 -36.86 46.84
C ASP A 203 39.76 -37.75 46.74
N LEU A 204 39.88 -38.89 46.06
CA LEU A 204 38.79 -39.85 45.85
C LEU A 204 38.95 -41.11 46.71
N SER A 205 39.89 -41.11 47.66
CA SER A 205 40.27 -42.31 48.42
C SER A 205 39.15 -42.86 49.32
N ASP A 206 38.14 -42.04 49.66
CA ASP A 206 37.02 -42.41 50.53
C ASP A 206 35.80 -42.97 49.77
N TYR A 207 35.86 -43.02 48.43
CA TYR A 207 34.76 -43.47 47.58
C TYR A 207 34.98 -44.89 47.06
N THR A 208 33.91 -45.68 47.01
CA THR A 208 33.94 -47.10 46.61
C THR A 208 33.01 -47.42 45.44
N GLN A 209 32.41 -46.41 44.81
CA GLN A 209 31.49 -46.52 43.66
C GLN A 209 31.77 -45.37 42.70
N SER A 210 31.35 -45.52 41.45
CA SER A 210 31.41 -44.46 40.45
C SER A 210 30.74 -43.19 40.98
N LEU A 211 31.32 -42.03 40.66
CA LEU A 211 30.82 -40.74 41.13
C LEU A 211 31.00 -39.68 40.07
N GLU A 212 30.16 -38.66 40.16
CA GLU A 212 30.20 -37.52 39.27
C GLU A 212 30.86 -36.32 39.94
N ILE A 213 31.76 -35.68 39.20
CA ILE A 213 32.38 -34.41 39.59
C ILE A 213 31.80 -33.33 38.70
N GLN A 214 31.04 -32.41 39.30
CA GLN A 214 30.47 -31.27 38.58
C GLN A 214 31.45 -30.08 38.65
N THR A 215 31.99 -29.68 37.51
CA THR A 215 32.83 -28.48 37.38
C THR A 215 32.01 -27.34 36.78
N VAL A 216 31.87 -26.24 37.51
CA VAL A 216 31.11 -25.05 37.09
C VAL A 216 32.06 -23.87 36.95
N ALA A 217 32.09 -23.26 35.77
CA ALA A 217 32.78 -22.00 35.53
C ALA A 217 31.76 -20.88 35.35
N GLU A 218 31.83 -19.84 36.17
CA GLU A 218 30.98 -18.64 36.06
C GLU A 218 31.85 -17.46 35.62
N CYS A 219 31.52 -16.85 34.49
CA CYS A 219 32.25 -15.73 33.90
C CYS A 219 31.28 -14.63 33.44
N GLY A 220 31.70 -13.39 33.59
CA GLY A 220 30.95 -12.22 33.09
C GLY A 220 31.10 -11.04 34.03
N LYS A 221 31.32 -9.85 33.47
CA LYS A 221 31.45 -8.62 34.26
C LYS A 221 30.12 -7.89 34.43
N PHE A 222 29.23 -8.03 33.44
CA PHE A 222 27.94 -7.37 33.41
C PHE A 222 26.79 -8.37 33.46
N THR A 223 26.93 -9.51 32.77
CA THR A 223 25.98 -10.61 32.76
C THR A 223 26.73 -11.91 33.06
N PRO A 224 26.79 -12.36 34.31
CA PRO A 224 27.43 -13.63 34.63
C PRO A 224 26.69 -14.76 33.95
N LYS A 225 27.40 -15.52 33.12
CA LYS A 225 26.95 -16.76 32.48
C LYS A 225 27.83 -17.90 32.99
N SER A 226 27.23 -19.07 33.12
CA SER A 226 27.92 -20.26 33.62
C SER A 226 27.96 -21.35 32.57
N ASP A 227 29.05 -22.11 32.58
CA ASP A 227 29.18 -23.36 31.84
C ASP A 227 29.55 -24.48 32.81
N THR A 228 29.00 -25.67 32.58
CA THR A 228 29.10 -26.82 33.49
C THR A 228 29.56 -28.04 32.73
N VAL A 229 30.61 -28.70 33.22
CA VAL A 229 31.07 -29.99 32.73
C VAL A 229 30.98 -31.00 33.85
N VAL A 230 30.31 -32.13 33.59
CA VAL A 230 30.28 -33.27 34.48
C VAL A 230 31.38 -34.25 34.05
N THR A 231 32.25 -34.60 34.99
CA THR A 231 33.27 -35.63 34.81
C THR A 231 32.85 -36.88 35.56
N GLN A 232 32.64 -37.99 34.84
CA GLN A 232 32.34 -39.28 35.45
C GLN A 232 33.63 -39.99 35.88
N ILE A 233 33.70 -40.41 37.14
CA ILE A 233 34.76 -41.29 37.62
C ILE A 233 34.26 -42.72 37.56
N LEU A 234 34.87 -43.51 36.68
CA LEU A 234 34.57 -44.93 36.50
C LEU A 234 35.59 -45.74 37.31
N LEU A 235 35.11 -46.54 38.24
CA LEU A 235 35.94 -47.51 38.98
C LEU A 235 35.71 -48.87 38.32
N GLU A 236 36.75 -49.47 37.73
CA GLU A 236 36.65 -50.84 37.18
C GLU A 236 36.60 -51.84 38.34
N ASP A 237 35.38 -52.17 38.79
CA ASP A 237 35.10 -53.35 39.61
C ASP A 237 34.62 -54.46 38.65
N SER A 238 35.20 -55.65 38.75
CA SER A 238 34.70 -56.81 37.99
C SER A 238 33.37 -57.28 38.61
N GLY A 239 32.27 -56.80 38.03
CA GLY A 239 30.89 -57.13 38.43
C GLY A 239 30.54 -58.61 38.22
N ASP A 240 29.41 -59.02 38.83
CA ASP A 240 28.79 -60.32 38.60
C ASP A 240 28.11 -60.31 37.20
N ASP A 241 28.15 -61.45 36.51
CA ASP A 241 27.56 -61.74 35.18
C ASP A 241 26.89 -63.12 35.31
N ALA A 242 25.57 -63.13 35.45
CA ALA A 242 24.80 -64.25 35.97
C ALA A 242 24.39 -65.29 34.91
N ASP A 243 24.14 -64.90 33.66
CA ASP A 243 23.86 -65.79 32.52
C ASP A 243 25.08 -66.00 31.59
N GLY A 244 26.16 -65.24 31.79
CA GLY A 244 27.46 -65.47 31.17
C GLY A 244 27.53 -65.03 29.71
N ASP A 245 26.67 -64.11 29.30
CA ASP A 245 26.54 -63.65 27.92
C ASP A 245 27.67 -62.67 27.50
N GLY A 246 28.35 -62.08 28.48
CA GLY A 246 29.47 -61.14 28.31
C GLY A 246 29.19 -59.71 28.74
N ILE A 247 27.96 -59.38 29.11
CA ILE A 247 27.54 -58.10 29.74
C ILE A 247 27.47 -58.32 31.27
N GLN A 248 27.61 -57.25 32.06
CA GLN A 248 27.57 -57.37 33.53
C GLN A 248 26.14 -57.14 34.02
N ASP A 249 25.73 -57.80 35.10
CA ASP A 249 24.37 -57.69 35.68
C ASP A 249 23.89 -56.24 35.94
N SER A 250 24.81 -55.27 36.06
CA SER A 250 24.49 -53.85 36.26
C SER A 250 24.23 -53.06 34.98
N GLU A 251 24.75 -53.54 33.85
CA GLU A 251 24.62 -52.97 32.50
C GLU A 251 23.78 -53.90 31.60
N ASP A 252 23.19 -54.95 32.18
CA ASP A 252 22.40 -55.98 31.51
C ASP A 252 20.92 -55.77 31.86
N SER A 253 20.08 -55.55 30.84
CA SER A 253 18.62 -55.42 30.95
C SER A 253 17.95 -56.79 31.21
N CYS A 254 18.63 -57.88 30.84
CA CYS A 254 18.23 -59.27 30.99
C CYS A 254 19.20 -60.13 31.83
N PRO A 255 19.55 -59.79 33.10
CA PRO A 255 20.63 -60.45 33.87
C PRO A 255 20.49 -61.96 34.18
N ASN A 256 19.38 -62.59 33.79
CA ASN A 256 19.18 -64.04 33.98
C ASN A 256 18.55 -64.65 32.72
N GLY A 257 18.84 -64.06 31.57
CA GLY A 257 18.21 -64.28 30.29
C GLY A 257 18.88 -65.39 29.49
N TYR A 258 18.88 -65.22 28.17
CA TYR A 258 19.69 -66.04 27.29
C TYR A 258 21.17 -65.74 27.52
N GLY A 259 21.97 -66.78 27.64
CA GLY A 259 23.41 -66.62 27.85
C GLY A 259 24.21 -67.84 27.45
N VAL A 260 25.37 -68.01 28.07
CA VAL A 260 26.30 -69.11 27.73
C VAL A 260 25.67 -70.49 27.93
N SER A 261 24.68 -70.62 28.84
CA SER A 261 23.93 -71.88 29.06
C SER A 261 23.11 -72.30 27.85
N ASP A 262 22.60 -71.33 27.10
CA ASP A 262 21.69 -71.51 25.97
C ASP A 262 22.44 -71.46 24.63
N GLY A 263 23.75 -71.22 24.69
CA GLY A 263 24.67 -71.21 23.56
C GLY A 263 24.72 -69.87 22.84
N TRP A 264 24.25 -68.82 23.50
CA TRP A 264 24.27 -67.44 23.04
C TRP A 264 25.30 -66.63 23.84
N SER A 265 25.69 -65.49 23.30
CA SER A 265 26.52 -64.46 23.92
C SER A 265 26.23 -63.16 23.19
N SER A 266 26.19 -62.04 23.90
CA SER A 266 26.01 -60.71 23.30
C SER A 266 27.00 -60.49 22.15
N THR A 267 26.45 -60.17 20.96
CA THR A 267 27.21 -59.79 19.78
C THR A 267 26.43 -58.75 19.00
N ALA A 268 27.13 -57.83 18.34
CA ALA A 268 26.55 -56.78 17.48
C ALA A 268 25.68 -57.25 16.27
N ALA A 269 25.33 -58.54 16.18
CA ALA A 269 24.41 -59.09 15.19
C ALA A 269 23.16 -59.75 15.81
N SER A 270 23.07 -59.79 17.14
CA SER A 270 22.00 -60.45 17.90
C SER A 270 21.70 -59.74 19.23
N ASP A 271 22.29 -58.57 19.40
CA ASP A 271 22.27 -57.64 20.54
C ASP A 271 22.85 -56.34 19.95
N GLN A 272 21.98 -55.55 19.31
CA GLN A 272 22.41 -54.43 18.47
C GLN A 272 22.69 -53.15 19.28
N ASP A 273 21.89 -52.93 20.32
CA ASP A 273 22.01 -51.81 21.25
C ASP A 273 22.97 -52.10 22.42
N ASN A 274 23.36 -53.37 22.62
CA ASN A 274 24.35 -53.87 23.59
C ASN A 274 23.84 -53.81 25.04
N ASP A 275 22.56 -54.08 25.24
CA ASP A 275 21.94 -54.05 26.57
C ASP A 275 21.96 -55.41 27.28
N GLY A 276 22.50 -56.46 26.63
CA GLY A 276 22.60 -57.82 27.20
C GLY A 276 21.37 -58.70 26.93
N CYS A 277 20.34 -58.18 26.28
CA CYS A 277 19.19 -58.96 25.83
C CYS A 277 19.41 -59.52 24.41
N HIS A 278 18.67 -60.58 24.06
CA HIS A 278 18.71 -61.17 22.73
C HIS A 278 17.53 -60.68 21.88
N ASP A 279 17.82 -59.82 20.88
CA ASP A 279 16.84 -59.13 20.01
C ASP A 279 15.64 -60.04 19.61
N LEU A 280 15.94 -61.25 19.12
CA LEU A 280 14.92 -62.09 18.48
C LEU A 280 13.90 -62.71 19.45
N GLU A 281 14.28 -62.94 20.71
CA GLU A 281 13.59 -63.92 21.57
C GLU A 281 13.33 -63.45 22.99
N GLU A 282 14.08 -62.45 23.48
CA GLU A 282 13.99 -61.97 24.85
C GLU A 282 13.79 -60.46 24.93
N ASP A 283 14.44 -59.72 24.05
CA ASP A 283 14.24 -58.29 23.93
C ASP A 283 12.84 -57.98 23.36
N LEU A 284 12.28 -56.86 23.80
CA LEU A 284 10.99 -56.35 23.36
C LEU A 284 11.09 -54.89 22.88
N ASP A 285 12.28 -54.32 22.89
CA ASP A 285 12.64 -52.94 22.57
C ASP A 285 14.08 -52.94 22.01
N ASP A 286 14.23 -53.48 20.79
CA ASP A 286 15.52 -53.84 20.18
C ASP A 286 16.53 -52.67 20.05
N ASP A 287 16.06 -51.42 20.07
CA ASP A 287 16.90 -50.22 19.99
C ASP A 287 16.86 -49.33 21.24
N ASN A 288 16.10 -49.75 22.26
CA ASN A 288 15.99 -49.15 23.58
C ASN A 288 15.57 -47.67 23.56
N ASP A 289 14.74 -47.30 22.58
CA ASP A 289 14.20 -45.94 22.44
C ASP A 289 12.97 -45.70 23.33
N GLY A 290 12.42 -46.76 23.95
CA GLY A 290 11.29 -46.73 24.86
C GLY A 290 9.94 -47.10 24.24
N ILE A 291 9.89 -47.43 22.95
CA ILE A 291 8.73 -47.96 22.23
C ILE A 291 8.95 -49.46 21.96
N PHE A 292 7.99 -50.30 22.34
CA PHE A 292 8.14 -51.74 22.12
C PHE A 292 8.02 -52.12 20.64
N ASP A 293 8.76 -53.14 20.19
CA ASP A 293 8.80 -53.60 18.79
C ASP A 293 7.41 -53.89 18.16
N GLU A 294 6.40 -54.24 18.98
CA GLU A 294 5.03 -54.49 18.49
C GLU A 294 4.30 -53.20 18.10
N GLN A 295 4.76 -52.05 18.59
CA GLN A 295 4.19 -50.71 18.42
C GLN A 295 5.12 -49.77 17.65
N ASP A 296 6.38 -50.15 17.50
CA ASP A 296 7.44 -49.42 16.83
C ASP A 296 7.45 -49.71 15.31
N LEU A 297 7.47 -48.64 14.50
CA LEU A 297 7.60 -48.70 13.05
C LEU A 297 9.05 -48.74 12.56
N CYS A 298 9.99 -48.36 13.42
CA CYS A 298 11.44 -48.40 13.21
C CYS A 298 12.22 -49.11 14.35
N PRO A 299 12.03 -50.43 14.60
CA PRO A 299 12.68 -51.20 15.70
C PRO A 299 14.21 -51.39 15.61
N THR A 300 14.88 -50.60 14.78
CA THR A 300 16.33 -50.67 14.56
C THR A 300 16.92 -49.26 14.45
N SER A 301 16.27 -48.29 15.07
CA SER A 301 16.61 -46.87 15.09
C SER A 301 17.42 -46.56 16.35
N PHE A 302 18.74 -46.80 16.30
CA PHE A 302 19.56 -46.81 17.52
C PHE A 302 20.08 -45.43 17.96
N GLY A 303 20.19 -45.25 19.29
CA GLY A 303 21.05 -44.22 19.90
C GLY A 303 20.35 -42.91 20.23
N TRP A 304 19.04 -42.93 20.35
CA TRP A 304 18.18 -41.83 20.77
C TRP A 304 17.04 -42.38 21.65
N LEU A 305 16.12 -41.53 22.08
CA LEU A 305 14.98 -41.91 22.92
C LEU A 305 13.73 -41.28 22.30
N SER A 306 12.67 -42.07 22.13
CA SER A 306 11.37 -41.59 21.69
C SER A 306 10.80 -40.61 22.71
N THR A 307 10.96 -39.33 22.39
CA THR A 307 10.45 -38.21 23.18
C THR A 307 9.65 -37.29 22.27
N PRO A 308 8.64 -36.55 22.77
CA PRO A 308 7.81 -35.70 21.91
C PRO A 308 8.56 -34.58 21.14
N ASP A 309 9.85 -34.37 21.41
CA ASP A 309 10.71 -33.41 20.72
C ASP A 309 11.59 -34.08 19.62
N ALA A 310 11.60 -35.42 19.54
CA ALA A 310 12.44 -36.23 18.65
C ALA A 310 11.68 -37.33 17.87
N ASP A 311 10.49 -37.68 18.34
CA ASP A 311 9.50 -38.56 17.72
C ASP A 311 8.14 -37.92 18.04
N TYR A 312 7.63 -37.14 17.10
CA TYR A 312 6.49 -36.25 17.33
C TYR A 312 5.18 -37.03 17.52
N ASP A 313 4.99 -38.11 16.78
CA ASP A 313 3.78 -38.93 16.80
C ASP A 313 3.86 -40.19 17.68
N SER A 314 5.05 -40.47 18.21
CA SER A 314 5.38 -41.59 19.09
C SER A 314 5.27 -42.97 18.41
N ASP A 315 5.69 -43.08 17.16
CA ASP A 315 5.71 -44.32 16.39
C ASP A 315 7.02 -45.12 16.47
N GLY A 316 8.05 -44.59 17.16
CA GLY A 316 9.38 -45.20 17.30
C GLY A 316 10.36 -44.88 16.17
N CYS A 317 9.99 -44.00 15.24
CA CYS A 317 10.88 -43.47 14.20
C CYS A 317 11.43 -42.09 14.60
N HIS A 318 12.69 -41.82 14.24
CA HIS A 318 13.33 -40.55 14.57
C HIS A 318 13.05 -39.52 13.48
N ASP A 319 12.31 -38.45 13.82
CA ASP A 319 11.86 -37.38 12.91
C ASP A 319 12.99 -36.88 11.97
N THR A 320 14.22 -36.78 12.47
CA THR A 320 15.29 -36.14 11.70
C THR A 320 15.94 -37.01 10.62
N ASP A 321 15.89 -38.33 10.76
CA ASP A 321 16.78 -39.25 10.04
C ASP A 321 16.08 -40.47 9.43
N ASP A 322 15.10 -41.02 10.15
CA ASP A 322 14.52 -42.34 9.88
C ASP A 322 12.99 -42.31 9.73
N ASP A 323 12.35 -41.16 10.01
CA ASP A 323 10.98 -40.84 9.63
C ASP A 323 10.93 -39.85 8.45
N ASP A 324 9.89 -39.97 7.62
CA ASP A 324 9.61 -39.11 6.47
C ASP A 324 8.18 -38.48 6.56
N ASP A 325 7.45 -38.71 7.67
CA ASP A 325 6.03 -38.38 7.92
C ASP A 325 5.80 -38.16 9.43
N ASP A 326 6.38 -37.09 9.99
CA ASP A 326 6.54 -36.87 11.45
C ASP A 326 5.21 -36.84 12.25
N ASP A 327 4.05 -36.61 11.60
CA ASP A 327 2.73 -36.60 12.26
C ASP A 327 1.80 -37.77 11.84
N ASN A 328 2.32 -38.68 11.01
CA ASN A 328 1.68 -39.89 10.49
C ASN A 328 0.30 -39.67 9.86
N ASP A 329 0.07 -38.51 9.24
CA ASP A 329 -1.18 -38.22 8.54
C ASP A 329 -1.23 -38.89 7.14
N GLY A 330 -0.09 -39.37 6.64
CA GLY A 330 0.08 -40.04 5.35
C GLY A 330 0.64 -39.15 4.23
N VAL A 331 0.99 -37.90 4.52
CA VAL A 331 1.70 -36.97 3.64
C VAL A 331 3.15 -36.84 4.13
N LYS A 332 4.10 -37.06 3.22
CA LYS A 332 5.52 -36.94 3.59
C LYS A 332 5.89 -35.49 3.89
N ASP A 333 6.76 -35.23 4.86
CA ASP A 333 7.19 -33.86 5.27
C ASP A 333 7.65 -32.98 4.11
N SER A 334 8.24 -33.60 3.08
CA SER A 334 8.70 -32.91 1.87
C SER A 334 7.59 -32.27 1.03
N ASN A 335 6.35 -32.76 1.15
CA ASN A 335 5.15 -32.24 0.51
C ASN A 335 4.11 -31.77 1.53
N ASP A 336 4.46 -31.81 2.82
CA ASP A 336 3.61 -31.39 3.93
C ASP A 336 3.91 -29.93 4.29
N LEU A 337 2.88 -29.07 4.27
CA LEU A 337 2.98 -27.69 4.73
C LEU A 337 2.84 -27.54 6.25
N CYS A 338 2.31 -28.58 6.91
CA CYS A 338 2.09 -28.76 8.33
C CYS A 338 2.89 -29.95 8.91
N GLN A 339 4.15 -30.11 8.50
CA GLN A 339 5.09 -31.20 8.90
C GLN A 339 4.94 -31.78 10.33
N THR A 340 4.64 -30.97 11.34
CA THR A 340 4.32 -31.44 12.70
C THR A 340 2.90 -31.01 13.08
N GLY A 341 1.91 -31.60 12.42
CA GLY A 341 0.50 -31.20 12.47
C GLY A 341 -0.29 -31.94 13.54
N LEU A 342 -1.60 -32.08 13.34
CA LEU A 342 -2.47 -32.71 14.31
C LEU A 342 -2.26 -34.23 14.26
N LEU A 343 -2.08 -34.86 15.42
CA LEU A 343 -1.97 -36.32 15.47
C LEU A 343 -3.32 -37.03 15.40
N GLY A 344 -3.35 -38.19 14.74
CA GLY A 344 -4.46 -39.15 14.80
C GLY A 344 -5.60 -38.90 13.80
N TRP A 345 -5.31 -38.21 12.70
CA TRP A 345 -6.15 -38.16 11.51
C TRP A 345 -5.37 -38.71 10.30
N SER A 346 -5.86 -38.49 9.09
CA SER A 346 -5.15 -38.89 7.89
C SER A 346 -5.56 -38.01 6.72
N SER A 347 -4.62 -37.56 5.91
CA SER A 347 -4.89 -36.80 4.70
C SER A 347 -5.78 -37.58 3.72
N SER A 348 -6.83 -36.91 3.26
CA SER A 348 -7.78 -37.45 2.30
C SER A 348 -8.56 -36.31 1.65
N THR A 349 -9.10 -36.52 0.45
CA THR A 349 -9.87 -35.50 -0.32
C THR A 349 -11.14 -34.96 0.37
N PHE A 350 -11.40 -35.32 1.63
CA PHE A 350 -12.49 -34.80 2.45
C PHE A 350 -11.99 -34.02 3.68
N SER A 351 -10.78 -34.32 4.17
CA SER A 351 -10.17 -33.74 5.36
C SER A 351 -8.97 -32.84 5.06
N ASP A 352 -8.43 -32.95 3.85
CA ASP A 352 -7.32 -32.20 3.27
C ASP A 352 -7.68 -32.05 1.77
N TRP A 353 -8.22 -30.90 1.39
CA TRP A 353 -8.83 -30.71 0.07
C TRP A 353 -7.79 -30.61 -1.05
N ASP A 354 -6.65 -29.99 -0.78
CA ASP A 354 -5.59 -29.74 -1.75
C ASP A 354 -4.39 -30.68 -1.66
N SER A 355 -4.40 -31.55 -0.64
CA SER A 355 -3.41 -32.59 -0.38
C SER A 355 -2.05 -32.03 0.05
N ASP A 356 -2.05 -30.97 0.86
CA ASP A 356 -0.85 -30.32 1.39
C ASP A 356 -0.41 -30.82 2.77
N GLY A 357 -1.13 -31.79 3.38
CA GLY A 357 -0.82 -32.33 4.71
C GLY A 357 -1.38 -31.51 5.87
N CYS A 358 -2.10 -30.42 5.59
CA CYS A 358 -2.78 -29.63 6.61
C CYS A 358 -4.26 -30.05 6.72
N SER A 359 -4.76 -30.12 7.96
CA SER A 359 -6.17 -30.42 8.20
C SER A 359 -7.07 -29.20 7.98
N ASP A 360 -7.98 -29.29 6.98
CA ASP A 360 -8.97 -28.27 6.59
C ASP A 360 -9.80 -27.72 7.79
N TYR A 361 -9.95 -28.49 8.86
CA TYR A 361 -10.87 -28.15 9.95
C TYR A 361 -10.24 -27.28 11.04
N ASP A 362 -8.95 -27.49 11.33
CA ASP A 362 -8.30 -26.96 12.54
C ASP A 362 -6.92 -26.33 12.26
N GLU A 363 -6.25 -26.66 11.16
CA GLU A 363 -4.84 -26.30 10.91
C GLU A 363 -4.64 -25.49 9.64
N ASP A 364 -5.43 -25.77 8.62
CA ASP A 364 -5.46 -25.01 7.38
C ASP A 364 -6.48 -23.85 7.44
N LEU A 365 -6.17 -22.77 6.73
CA LEU A 365 -7.01 -21.58 6.58
C LEU A 365 -7.25 -21.22 5.09
N ASP A 366 -6.70 -22.01 4.18
CA ASP A 366 -6.71 -21.83 2.72
C ASP A 366 -6.85 -23.21 2.06
N ASP A 367 -8.03 -23.82 2.23
CA ASP A 367 -8.31 -25.24 1.94
C ASP A 367 -7.99 -25.64 0.47
N ASP A 368 -7.92 -24.70 -0.49
CA ASP A 368 -7.56 -24.98 -1.89
C ASP A 368 -6.23 -24.36 -2.37
N ASN A 369 -5.52 -23.69 -1.45
CA ASN A 369 -4.22 -23.03 -1.61
C ASN A 369 -4.14 -22.07 -2.81
N ASP A 370 -5.22 -21.36 -3.11
CA ASP A 370 -5.23 -20.33 -4.16
C ASP A 370 -4.64 -18.97 -3.69
N GLY A 371 -4.42 -18.84 -2.38
CA GLY A 371 -3.86 -17.65 -1.71
C GLY A 371 -4.90 -16.73 -1.06
N ILE A 372 -6.18 -17.09 -1.06
CA ILE A 372 -7.28 -16.38 -0.41
C ILE A 372 -7.84 -17.24 0.73
N TYR A 373 -7.76 -16.73 1.97
CA TYR A 373 -8.28 -17.48 3.12
C TYR A 373 -9.77 -17.81 2.98
N ASP A 374 -10.20 -18.98 3.47
CA ASP A 374 -11.58 -19.50 3.38
C ASP A 374 -12.67 -18.52 3.83
N THR A 375 -12.32 -17.63 4.78
CA THR A 375 -13.26 -16.65 5.33
C THR A 375 -13.55 -15.47 4.39
N LEU A 376 -12.66 -15.25 3.41
CA LEU A 376 -12.73 -14.23 2.37
C LEU A 376 -12.97 -14.84 1.00
N ASP A 377 -12.86 -16.16 0.88
CA ASP A 377 -13.10 -16.92 -0.33
C ASP A 377 -14.59 -17.33 -0.47
N SER A 378 -15.17 -17.05 -1.65
CA SER A 378 -16.49 -17.49 -2.08
C SER A 378 -16.52 -18.98 -2.47
N CYS A 379 -15.37 -19.53 -2.83
CA CYS A 379 -15.11 -20.91 -3.25
C CYS A 379 -14.05 -21.64 -2.39
N PRO A 380 -14.15 -21.71 -1.03
CA PRO A 380 -13.10 -22.28 -0.16
C PRO A 380 -12.60 -23.69 -0.50
N LYS A 381 -13.40 -24.48 -1.23
CA LYS A 381 -13.01 -25.81 -1.72
C LYS A 381 -13.10 -25.83 -3.23
N GLY A 382 -12.32 -24.95 -3.83
CA GLY A 382 -12.34 -24.67 -5.25
C GLY A 382 -11.32 -25.50 -6.01
N LEU A 383 -10.92 -24.99 -7.17
CA LEU A 383 -9.88 -25.58 -7.98
C LEU A 383 -8.56 -25.48 -7.22
N THR A 384 -7.82 -26.58 -7.08
CA THR A 384 -6.49 -26.53 -6.47
C THR A 384 -5.41 -26.25 -7.51
N ASN A 385 -4.22 -25.83 -7.08
CA ASN A 385 -3.03 -25.60 -7.93
C ASN A 385 -3.13 -24.38 -8.89
N TRP A 386 -3.79 -23.31 -8.48
CA TRP A 386 -3.71 -22.00 -9.13
C TRP A 386 -3.41 -20.92 -8.09
N LEU A 387 -3.37 -19.65 -8.52
CA LEU A 387 -3.14 -18.53 -7.60
C LEU A 387 -4.08 -17.40 -7.99
N SER A 388 -4.81 -16.86 -7.03
CA SER A 388 -5.67 -15.70 -7.21
C SER A 388 -4.86 -14.49 -7.67
N ASN A 389 -5.30 -13.88 -8.77
CA ASN A 389 -4.75 -12.65 -9.31
C ASN A 389 -5.71 -12.06 -10.35
N THR A 390 -5.56 -10.76 -10.67
CA THR A 390 -6.40 -10.00 -11.61
C THR A 390 -6.66 -10.60 -13.00
N SER A 391 -5.95 -11.67 -13.39
CA SER A 391 -6.15 -12.35 -14.68
C SER A 391 -6.85 -13.71 -14.59
N SER A 392 -6.88 -14.33 -13.41
CA SER A 392 -7.56 -15.61 -13.15
C SER A 392 -8.69 -15.52 -12.12
N ASP A 393 -8.73 -14.43 -11.37
CA ASP A 393 -9.75 -14.04 -10.40
C ASP A 393 -9.86 -12.51 -10.48
N TYR A 394 -10.82 -12.02 -11.26
CA TYR A 394 -10.89 -10.61 -11.63
C TYR A 394 -11.42 -9.73 -10.51
N ASP A 395 -12.39 -10.21 -9.72
CA ASP A 395 -12.97 -9.48 -8.59
C ASP A 395 -12.32 -9.80 -7.23
N SER A 396 -11.41 -10.77 -7.20
CA SER A 396 -10.61 -11.18 -6.04
C SER A 396 -11.44 -11.83 -4.95
N ASP A 397 -12.43 -12.65 -5.32
CA ASP A 397 -13.30 -13.36 -4.40
C ASP A 397 -12.88 -14.81 -4.11
N GLY A 398 -11.77 -15.28 -4.68
CA GLY A 398 -11.21 -16.63 -4.48
C GLY A 398 -11.83 -17.71 -5.38
N CYS A 399 -12.80 -17.35 -6.23
CA CYS A 399 -13.27 -18.26 -7.27
C CYS A 399 -12.49 -18.06 -8.58
N ALA A 400 -12.02 -19.15 -9.19
CA ALA A 400 -11.36 -19.05 -10.50
C ALA A 400 -12.38 -18.72 -11.62
N ASP A 401 -12.21 -17.56 -12.29
CA ASP A 401 -13.00 -17.05 -13.45
C ASP A 401 -13.34 -18.19 -14.45
N SER A 402 -12.35 -19.03 -14.74
CA SER A 402 -12.44 -19.97 -15.86
C SER A 402 -13.23 -21.26 -15.59
N THR A 403 -13.51 -21.56 -14.32
CA THR A 403 -13.94 -22.92 -13.92
C THR A 403 -15.09 -22.96 -12.92
N GLU A 404 -15.09 -22.07 -11.93
CA GLU A 404 -16.00 -22.19 -10.78
C GLU A 404 -16.67 -20.89 -10.38
N ASP A 405 -16.16 -19.77 -10.86
CA ASP A 405 -16.90 -18.52 -10.86
C ASP A 405 -18.00 -18.53 -11.93
N TYR A 406 -19.13 -17.92 -11.61
CA TYR A 406 -20.26 -17.73 -12.50
C TYR A 406 -20.57 -16.25 -12.76
N ASP A 407 -19.85 -15.33 -12.14
CA ASP A 407 -20.00 -13.88 -12.21
C ASP A 407 -18.61 -13.22 -12.03
N ASP A 408 -17.74 -13.36 -13.05
CA ASP A 408 -16.29 -13.00 -13.04
C ASP A 408 -15.97 -11.58 -12.48
N ASP A 409 -16.91 -10.64 -12.52
CA ASP A 409 -16.73 -9.27 -12.04
C ASP A 409 -17.67 -8.84 -10.90
N ASN A 410 -18.48 -9.78 -10.41
CA ASN A 410 -19.48 -9.63 -9.37
C ASN A 410 -20.38 -8.39 -9.55
N ASP A 411 -20.70 -8.06 -10.81
CA ASP A 411 -21.58 -6.94 -11.15
C ASP A 411 -23.09 -7.25 -10.97
N GLY A 412 -23.39 -8.53 -10.72
CA GLY A 412 -24.72 -9.08 -10.49
C GLY A 412 -25.37 -9.70 -11.72
N VAL A 413 -24.65 -9.79 -12.84
CA VAL A 413 -25.06 -10.47 -14.07
C VAL A 413 -24.13 -11.65 -14.33
N MET A 414 -24.60 -12.87 -14.00
CA MET A 414 -23.86 -14.09 -14.29
C MET A 414 -23.36 -14.18 -15.75
N ASP A 415 -22.15 -14.71 -15.98
CA ASP A 415 -21.54 -14.85 -17.29
C ASP A 415 -22.40 -15.64 -18.29
N VAL A 416 -22.92 -16.78 -17.82
CA VAL A 416 -23.68 -17.71 -18.64
C VAL A 416 -24.91 -18.24 -17.93
N ASN A 417 -25.95 -18.53 -18.71
CA ASN A 417 -27.10 -19.28 -18.20
C ASN A 417 -26.81 -20.78 -18.10
N ASN A 418 -27.72 -21.56 -17.51
CA ASN A 418 -27.60 -23.02 -17.39
C ASN A 418 -27.46 -23.79 -18.72
N THR A 419 -27.66 -23.15 -19.87
CA THR A 419 -27.47 -23.74 -21.21
C THR A 419 -26.14 -23.33 -21.87
N GLY A 420 -25.32 -22.52 -21.19
CA GLY A 420 -24.06 -21.98 -21.69
C GLY A 420 -24.25 -20.83 -22.69
N SER A 421 -25.40 -20.14 -22.67
CA SER A 421 -25.54 -18.91 -23.45
C SER A 421 -25.04 -17.74 -22.63
N ILE A 422 -24.20 -16.92 -23.24
CA ILE A 422 -23.66 -15.68 -22.68
C ILE A 422 -24.82 -14.77 -22.27
N LEU A 423 -24.83 -14.37 -20.99
CA LEU A 423 -25.76 -13.42 -20.40
C LEU A 423 -25.06 -12.08 -20.19
N ASP A 424 -23.83 -12.12 -19.63
CA ASP A 424 -22.98 -10.95 -19.51
C ASP A 424 -22.17 -10.69 -20.79
N VAL A 425 -22.33 -9.51 -21.36
CA VAL A 425 -21.60 -9.07 -22.55
C VAL A 425 -20.25 -8.42 -22.17
N CYS A 426 -20.13 -7.93 -20.95
CA CYS A 426 -18.95 -7.27 -20.40
C CYS A 426 -18.48 -7.97 -19.11
N PRO A 427 -17.93 -9.20 -19.19
CA PRO A 427 -17.54 -10.04 -18.03
C PRO A 427 -16.36 -9.52 -17.20
N LYS A 428 -15.93 -8.27 -17.45
CA LYS A 428 -14.84 -7.59 -16.74
C LYS A 428 -15.19 -6.11 -16.58
N THR A 429 -16.44 -5.85 -16.25
CA THR A 429 -16.94 -4.54 -15.86
C THR A 429 -16.11 -3.99 -14.70
N PRO A 430 -15.85 -2.67 -14.63
CA PRO A 430 -15.07 -2.11 -13.54
C PRO A 430 -15.64 -2.46 -12.16
N ILE A 431 -14.82 -3.08 -11.31
CA ILE A 431 -15.21 -3.51 -9.96
C ILE A 431 -15.86 -2.34 -9.19
N ASN A 432 -17.01 -2.60 -8.56
CA ASN A 432 -17.87 -1.62 -7.86
C ASN A 432 -18.56 -0.58 -8.78
N ALA A 433 -18.75 -0.87 -10.07
CA ALA A 433 -19.65 -0.11 -10.92
C ALA A 433 -21.07 -0.09 -10.32
N THR A 434 -21.75 1.06 -10.39
CA THR A 434 -23.10 1.23 -9.81
C THR A 434 -24.18 1.41 -10.86
N ASP A 435 -23.76 1.55 -12.11
CA ASP A 435 -24.52 1.91 -13.30
C ASP A 435 -24.52 0.80 -14.36
N VAL A 436 -24.35 -0.44 -13.88
CA VAL A 436 -24.43 -1.70 -14.62
C VAL A 436 -25.86 -1.91 -15.14
N ASP A 437 -25.99 -2.39 -16.37
CA ASP A 437 -27.28 -2.69 -16.98
C ASP A 437 -27.64 -4.17 -17.02
N GLU A 438 -28.69 -4.52 -17.77
CA GLU A 438 -29.18 -5.89 -17.85
C GLU A 438 -28.27 -6.86 -18.62
N ASN A 439 -27.22 -6.35 -19.28
CA ASN A 439 -26.23 -7.15 -20.00
C ASN A 439 -24.86 -7.12 -19.32
N GLY A 440 -24.79 -6.67 -18.06
CA GLY A 440 -23.56 -6.61 -17.27
C GLY A 440 -22.57 -5.56 -17.74
N CYS A 441 -23.01 -4.47 -18.39
CA CYS A 441 -22.07 -3.44 -18.87
C CYS A 441 -22.28 -2.09 -18.15
N ALA A 442 -21.19 -1.48 -17.66
CA ALA A 442 -21.25 -0.13 -17.10
C ALA A 442 -21.39 0.96 -18.19
N ALA A 443 -21.75 2.21 -17.84
CA ALA A 443 -21.89 3.28 -18.82
C ALA A 443 -20.57 3.63 -19.55
N ILE A 444 -19.42 3.36 -18.94
CA ILE A 444 -18.10 3.58 -19.55
C ILE A 444 -17.79 2.58 -20.69
N GLU A 445 -18.46 1.43 -20.71
CA GLU A 445 -18.27 0.37 -21.71
C GLU A 445 -19.33 0.37 -22.81
N ARG A 446 -20.43 1.11 -22.59
CA ARG A 446 -21.55 1.20 -23.52
C ARG A 446 -21.46 2.43 -24.40
N ASP A 447 -21.98 2.30 -25.61
CA ASP A 447 -22.16 3.39 -26.59
C ASP A 447 -23.53 3.15 -27.27
N THR A 448 -24.58 3.66 -26.62
CA THR A 448 -25.98 3.32 -26.92
C THR A 448 -26.43 3.79 -28.30
N ASP A 449 -25.91 4.92 -28.79
CA ASP A 449 -26.23 5.45 -30.12
C ASP A 449 -25.15 5.18 -31.19
N SER A 450 -24.04 4.55 -30.76
CA SER A 450 -22.93 4.09 -31.61
C SER A 450 -22.28 5.23 -32.39
N ASP A 451 -22.13 6.38 -31.74
CA ASP A 451 -21.49 7.58 -32.29
C ASP A 451 -19.97 7.64 -32.04
N GLY A 452 -19.46 6.74 -31.19
CA GLY A 452 -18.06 6.59 -30.84
C GLY A 452 -17.66 7.19 -29.49
N VAL A 453 -18.61 7.76 -28.73
CA VAL A 453 -18.41 8.23 -27.35
C VAL A 453 -19.19 7.33 -26.40
N ASN A 454 -18.58 6.95 -25.28
CA ASN A 454 -19.25 6.07 -24.31
C ASN A 454 -20.37 6.82 -23.55
N ASP A 455 -21.36 6.09 -23.06
CA ASP A 455 -22.55 6.64 -22.39
C ASP A 455 -22.21 7.46 -21.13
N TYR A 456 -21.06 7.21 -20.49
CA TYR A 456 -20.59 7.97 -19.33
C TYR A 456 -20.11 9.38 -19.71
N ASP A 457 -19.43 9.53 -20.85
CA ASP A 457 -18.90 10.80 -21.35
C ASP A 457 -19.86 11.52 -22.32
N ASP A 458 -20.87 10.83 -22.85
CA ASP A 458 -21.81 11.34 -23.83
C ASP A 458 -22.86 12.31 -23.22
N GLN A 459 -22.88 13.54 -23.73
CA GLN A 459 -23.84 14.58 -23.34
C GLN A 459 -25.08 14.63 -24.26
N CYS A 460 -25.01 13.96 -25.41
CA CYS A 460 -25.96 14.05 -26.51
C CYS A 460 -26.52 12.68 -26.90
N GLN A 461 -27.01 11.95 -25.90
CA GLN A 461 -27.64 10.64 -26.08
C GLN A 461 -28.65 10.60 -27.26
N GLY A 462 -28.39 9.72 -28.21
CA GLY A 462 -29.24 9.52 -29.39
C GLY A 462 -28.80 10.34 -30.61
N THR A 463 -27.53 10.72 -30.70
CA THR A 463 -26.96 11.35 -31.88
C THR A 463 -27.17 10.45 -33.11
N PRO A 464 -27.71 10.99 -34.24
CA PRO A 464 -27.93 10.18 -35.43
C PRO A 464 -26.65 9.56 -35.99
N LEU A 465 -26.71 8.24 -36.24
CA LEU A 465 -25.63 7.47 -36.84
C LEU A 465 -25.05 8.09 -38.12
N GLY A 466 -23.71 8.16 -38.18
CA GLY A 466 -22.95 8.62 -39.33
C GLY A 466 -22.71 10.13 -39.40
N LEU A 467 -23.16 10.89 -38.39
CA LEU A 467 -22.73 12.27 -38.19
C LEU A 467 -21.34 12.33 -37.56
N GLN A 468 -20.65 13.46 -37.73
CA GLN A 468 -19.37 13.70 -37.07
C GLN A 468 -19.66 14.34 -35.72
N VAL A 469 -19.25 13.68 -34.64
CA VAL A 469 -19.43 14.15 -33.27
C VAL A 469 -18.17 14.82 -32.73
N ASN A 470 -18.34 15.62 -31.68
CA ASN A 470 -17.23 16.13 -30.87
C ASN A 470 -16.89 15.15 -29.74
N ASP A 471 -15.95 15.52 -28.87
CA ASP A 471 -15.50 14.70 -27.74
C ASP A 471 -16.60 14.40 -26.69
N PHE A 472 -17.80 14.98 -26.83
CA PHE A 472 -18.95 14.83 -25.93
C PHE A 472 -20.14 14.11 -26.60
N GLY A 473 -19.94 13.45 -27.74
CA GLY A 473 -21.00 12.73 -28.48
C GLY A 473 -21.97 13.63 -29.24
N CYS A 474 -21.70 14.94 -29.32
CA CYS A 474 -22.64 15.86 -29.93
C CYS A 474 -22.30 16.12 -31.40
N ALA A 475 -23.29 16.03 -32.28
CA ALA A 475 -23.20 16.44 -33.69
C ALA A 475 -23.78 17.85 -33.93
N ASP A 476 -23.39 18.46 -35.05
CA ASP A 476 -24.03 19.65 -35.62
C ASP A 476 -25.23 19.20 -36.48
N LEU A 477 -26.45 19.46 -35.99
CA LEU A 477 -27.68 18.89 -36.54
C LEU A 477 -28.25 19.69 -37.73
N ASP A 478 -28.01 21.00 -37.79
CA ASP A 478 -28.50 21.90 -38.85
C ASP A 478 -27.39 22.40 -39.79
N ALA A 479 -26.15 21.95 -39.55
CA ALA A 479 -24.94 22.23 -40.32
C ALA A 479 -24.54 23.71 -40.32
N ASP A 480 -24.74 24.37 -39.18
CA ASP A 480 -24.50 25.79 -38.99
C ASP A 480 -23.11 26.12 -38.40
N GLY A 481 -22.41 25.07 -37.94
CA GLY A 481 -21.07 25.11 -37.35
C GLY A 481 -21.04 25.02 -35.82
N VAL A 482 -22.19 24.93 -35.15
CA VAL A 482 -22.32 24.82 -33.69
C VAL A 482 -22.87 23.44 -33.32
N TYR A 483 -22.24 22.78 -32.35
CA TYR A 483 -22.65 21.45 -31.91
C TYR A 483 -23.86 21.50 -30.98
N ALA A 484 -24.72 20.47 -31.02
CA ALA A 484 -26.02 20.46 -30.34
C ALA A 484 -25.98 20.73 -28.83
N ASN A 485 -24.92 20.35 -28.10
CA ASN A 485 -24.82 20.63 -26.65
C ASN A 485 -24.67 22.12 -26.31
N VAL A 486 -24.21 22.93 -27.26
CA VAL A 486 -24.00 24.38 -27.05
C VAL A 486 -24.85 25.24 -27.98
N ASP A 487 -25.65 24.61 -28.85
CA ASP A 487 -26.54 25.28 -29.79
C ASP A 487 -27.88 25.65 -29.13
N ASN A 488 -28.15 26.95 -29.04
CA ASN A 488 -29.41 27.47 -28.51
C ASN A 488 -30.53 27.54 -29.56
N CYS A 489 -30.20 27.37 -30.84
CA CYS A 489 -31.05 27.57 -32.00
C CYS A 489 -30.94 26.38 -32.98
N PRO A 490 -31.39 25.16 -32.59
CA PRO A 490 -31.15 23.88 -33.28
C PRO A 490 -31.78 23.72 -34.69
N ASP A 491 -32.42 24.76 -35.20
CA ASP A 491 -33.05 24.82 -36.53
C ASP A 491 -32.74 26.20 -37.16
N SER A 492 -31.48 26.62 -37.10
CA SER A 492 -31.06 27.91 -37.63
C SER A 492 -31.28 27.95 -39.16
N PRO A 493 -31.78 29.07 -39.71
CA PRO A 493 -32.09 29.15 -41.12
C PRO A 493 -30.80 29.17 -41.96
N ALA A 494 -30.68 28.19 -42.85
CA ALA A 494 -29.57 28.09 -43.78
C ALA A 494 -29.32 29.40 -44.58
N LYS A 495 -28.03 29.72 -44.80
CA LYS A 495 -27.50 30.91 -45.52
C LYS A 495 -27.45 32.22 -44.73
N TRP A 496 -27.84 32.22 -43.46
CA TRP A 496 -27.63 33.36 -42.58
C TRP A 496 -26.29 33.24 -41.85
N THR A 497 -25.76 34.37 -41.39
CA THR A 497 -24.62 34.36 -40.47
C THR A 497 -25.14 33.99 -39.09
N ILE A 498 -24.48 33.00 -38.49
CA ILE A 498 -24.76 32.45 -37.17
C ILE A 498 -23.80 33.09 -36.17
N ASP A 499 -24.28 33.34 -34.95
CA ASP A 499 -23.46 33.80 -33.83
C ASP A 499 -22.79 32.63 -33.09
N GLU A 500 -22.10 32.92 -31.98
CA GLU A 500 -21.43 31.88 -31.19
C GLU A 500 -22.40 30.95 -30.44
N GLN A 501 -23.70 31.26 -30.47
CA GLN A 501 -24.76 30.52 -29.78
C GLN A 501 -25.60 29.65 -30.74
N GLY A 502 -25.23 29.55 -32.02
CA GLY A 502 -26.00 28.83 -33.04
C GLY A 502 -27.20 29.62 -33.59
N CYS A 503 -27.34 30.90 -33.21
CA CYS A 503 -28.50 31.68 -33.62
C CYS A 503 -28.21 32.57 -34.83
N ALA A 504 -29.11 32.55 -35.82
CA ALA A 504 -29.04 33.46 -36.95
C ALA A 504 -29.41 34.89 -36.52
N VAL A 505 -28.77 35.89 -37.12
CA VAL A 505 -29.06 37.33 -36.85
C VAL A 505 -30.55 37.68 -37.00
N VAL A 506 -31.27 36.99 -37.88
CA VAL A 506 -32.72 37.21 -38.09
C VAL A 506 -33.59 36.67 -36.94
N GLN A 507 -33.06 35.77 -36.12
CA GLN A 507 -33.72 35.24 -34.92
C GLN A 507 -33.51 36.17 -33.70
N ALA A 508 -32.55 37.09 -33.73
CA ALA A 508 -32.33 38.05 -32.67
C ALA A 508 -33.26 39.28 -32.77
N PRO A 509 -33.79 39.81 -31.66
CA PRO A 509 -34.62 41.00 -31.68
C PRO A 509 -33.78 42.23 -32.02
N VAL A 510 -34.27 43.06 -32.93
CA VAL A 510 -33.65 44.37 -33.18
C VAL A 510 -34.02 45.32 -32.02
N PRO A 511 -33.08 45.88 -31.26
CA PRO A 511 -33.40 46.77 -30.15
C PRO A 511 -33.94 48.11 -30.67
N TRP A 512 -34.90 48.68 -29.93
CA TRP A 512 -35.41 50.02 -30.25
C TRP A 512 -34.32 51.07 -30.01
N SER A 513 -34.04 51.87 -31.04
CA SER A 513 -33.12 53.00 -30.95
C SER A 513 -33.86 54.29 -31.28
N THR A 514 -33.45 55.42 -30.69
CA THR A 514 -34.08 56.72 -30.95
C THR A 514 -33.08 57.68 -31.59
N ALA A 515 -33.52 58.37 -32.64
CA ALA A 515 -32.78 59.45 -33.27
C ALA A 515 -33.68 60.68 -33.42
N SER A 516 -33.11 61.88 -33.31
CA SER A 516 -33.85 63.15 -33.43
C SER A 516 -33.89 63.70 -34.86
N SER A 517 -33.08 63.14 -35.77
CA SER A 517 -33.08 63.53 -37.18
C SER A 517 -32.63 62.36 -38.06
N LEU A 518 -33.22 62.29 -39.26
CA LEU A 518 -32.90 61.30 -40.29
C LEU A 518 -32.17 62.01 -41.43
N THR A 519 -31.03 61.46 -41.85
CA THR A 519 -30.18 61.99 -42.94
C THR A 519 -30.12 61.06 -44.15
N GLY A 520 -30.72 59.87 -44.08
CA GLY A 520 -30.79 58.93 -45.20
C GLY A 520 -31.74 57.75 -44.96
N PRO A 521 -31.98 56.91 -45.99
CA PRO A 521 -32.71 55.66 -45.84
C PRO A 521 -31.92 54.64 -44.99
N MET A 522 -32.61 53.65 -44.40
CA MET A 522 -32.04 52.59 -43.55
C MET A 522 -31.35 53.11 -42.26
N GLN A 523 -31.92 54.16 -41.66
CA GLN A 523 -31.48 54.72 -40.38
C GLN A 523 -32.49 54.44 -39.25
N ILE A 524 -32.10 54.77 -38.02
CA ILE A 524 -32.91 54.62 -36.79
C ILE A 524 -34.23 55.37 -36.89
N VAL A 525 -35.36 54.69 -36.64
CA VAL A 525 -36.68 55.32 -36.74
C VAL A 525 -36.94 56.20 -35.51
N PRO A 526 -37.23 57.52 -35.67
CA PRO A 526 -37.61 58.38 -34.56
C PRO A 526 -38.95 57.93 -33.97
N HIS A 527 -39.25 58.33 -32.72
CA HIS A 527 -40.57 58.07 -32.14
C HIS A 527 -41.67 58.67 -33.04
N PHE A 528 -42.57 57.82 -33.53
CA PHE A 528 -43.75 58.23 -34.28
C PHE A 528 -44.96 57.36 -33.89
N SER A 529 -46.14 57.94 -34.01
CA SER A 529 -47.41 57.27 -33.73
C SER A 529 -48.35 57.41 -34.92
N VAL A 530 -49.26 56.45 -35.02
CA VAL A 530 -50.15 56.27 -36.17
C VAL A 530 -51.60 56.21 -35.68
N PRO A 531 -52.49 57.14 -36.09
CA PRO A 531 -53.89 57.09 -35.71
C PRO A 531 -54.66 56.03 -36.51
N THR A 532 -54.97 54.90 -35.89
CA THR A 532 -55.77 53.81 -36.50
C THR A 532 -57.26 53.98 -36.20
N LEU A 533 -58.10 53.15 -36.83
CA LEU A 533 -59.56 53.14 -36.60
C LEU A 533 -59.94 52.77 -35.15
N ASP A 534 -59.08 52.02 -34.46
CA ASP A 534 -59.34 51.49 -33.11
C ASP A 534 -58.51 52.21 -32.02
N GLY A 535 -57.79 53.28 -32.36
CA GLY A 535 -56.95 54.04 -31.43
C GLY A 535 -55.63 54.51 -32.04
N THR A 536 -54.75 55.11 -31.23
CA THR A 536 -53.40 55.51 -31.70
C THR A 536 -52.41 54.38 -31.45
N PHE A 537 -51.77 53.89 -32.52
CA PHE A 537 -50.71 52.90 -32.46
C PHE A 537 -49.36 53.58 -32.17
N TYR A 538 -48.71 53.20 -31.07
CA TYR A 538 -47.41 53.73 -30.67
C TYR A 538 -46.32 52.69 -30.96
N PHE A 539 -45.51 52.93 -32.00
CA PHE A 539 -44.52 51.95 -32.45
C PHE A 539 -43.55 51.51 -31.35
N GLN A 540 -43.06 52.45 -30.53
CA GLN A 540 -42.13 52.11 -29.45
C GLN A 540 -42.75 51.18 -28.39
N GLN A 541 -44.06 51.27 -28.15
CA GLN A 541 -44.74 50.46 -27.13
C GLN A 541 -45.03 49.05 -27.64
N GLU A 542 -45.19 48.91 -28.94
CA GLU A 542 -45.53 47.65 -29.62
C GLU A 542 -44.29 46.98 -30.23
N TRP A 543 -43.11 47.59 -30.12
CA TRP A 543 -41.87 47.08 -30.70
C TRP A 543 -41.30 45.93 -29.87
N THR A 544 -41.45 44.72 -30.39
CA THR A 544 -40.87 43.50 -29.82
C THR A 544 -39.44 43.24 -30.31
N GLY A 545 -39.07 43.84 -31.45
CA GLY A 545 -37.82 43.55 -32.16
C GLY A 545 -37.88 42.33 -33.10
N TYR A 546 -38.95 41.53 -33.04
CA TYR A 546 -39.15 40.32 -33.85
C TYR A 546 -40.16 40.50 -34.99
N ASP A 547 -40.94 41.58 -34.94
CA ASP A 547 -42.02 41.85 -35.88
C ASP A 547 -41.55 42.67 -37.09
N ILE A 548 -42.08 42.35 -38.27
CA ILE A 548 -41.80 43.07 -39.52
C ILE A 548 -42.93 44.05 -39.78
N TYR A 549 -42.63 45.34 -39.73
CA TYR A 549 -43.60 46.40 -40.01
C TYR A 549 -43.46 46.85 -41.47
N TYR A 550 -44.46 46.53 -42.31
CA TYR A 550 -44.43 46.82 -43.73
C TYR A 550 -45.39 47.96 -44.09
N PHE A 551 -44.83 49.09 -44.53
CA PHE A 551 -45.59 50.31 -44.84
C PHE A 551 -45.80 50.48 -46.34
N LEU A 552 -47.06 50.50 -46.77
CA LEU A 552 -47.46 50.82 -48.13
C LEU A 552 -48.10 52.20 -48.19
N PHE A 553 -47.47 53.12 -48.91
CA PHE A 553 -48.00 54.47 -49.11
C PHE A 553 -48.46 54.70 -50.55
N LYS A 554 -49.69 55.17 -50.70
CA LYS A 554 -50.15 55.75 -51.96
C LYS A 554 -49.62 57.16 -52.05
N TYR A 555 -48.81 57.43 -53.07
CA TYR A 555 -48.27 58.76 -53.32
C TYR A 555 -48.59 59.20 -54.74
N THR A 556 -48.81 60.51 -54.88
CA THR A 556 -48.85 61.20 -56.18
C THR A 556 -47.87 62.35 -56.06
N ASN A 557 -46.87 62.40 -56.95
CA ASN A 557 -45.92 63.51 -56.93
C ASN A 557 -46.56 64.78 -57.51
N SER A 558 -45.86 65.91 -57.38
CA SER A 558 -46.29 67.21 -57.89
C SER A 558 -46.49 67.26 -59.41
N ASN A 559 -46.00 66.25 -60.14
CA ASN A 559 -46.10 66.14 -61.59
C ASN A 559 -47.24 65.19 -62.01
N GLY A 560 -48.06 64.71 -61.06
CA GLY A 560 -49.20 63.84 -61.31
C GLY A 560 -48.85 62.35 -61.50
N ASN A 561 -47.58 61.97 -61.39
CA ASN A 561 -47.20 60.55 -61.40
C ASN A 561 -47.54 59.94 -60.04
N SER A 562 -48.24 58.81 -60.04
CA SER A 562 -48.61 58.10 -58.83
C SER A 562 -48.37 56.61 -58.96
N ASN A 563 -48.26 55.92 -57.82
CA ASN A 563 -48.23 54.47 -57.79
C ASN A 563 -49.63 53.84 -57.87
N SER A 564 -50.65 54.55 -58.36
CA SER A 564 -52.05 54.11 -58.37
C SER A 564 -52.28 52.80 -59.11
N ALA A 565 -51.44 52.46 -60.10
CA ALA A 565 -51.50 51.18 -60.79
C ALA A 565 -51.23 49.98 -59.85
N THR A 566 -50.32 50.12 -58.89
CA THR A 566 -50.04 49.11 -57.86
C THR A 566 -51.22 48.92 -56.92
N TRP A 567 -51.92 50.01 -56.57
CA TRP A 567 -53.11 50.00 -55.72
C TRP A 567 -54.38 49.47 -56.42
N GLY A 568 -54.33 49.28 -57.74
CA GLY A 568 -55.39 48.64 -58.53
C GLY A 568 -55.27 47.12 -58.61
N GLN A 569 -54.20 46.53 -58.08
CA GLN A 569 -53.99 45.08 -58.06
C GLN A 569 -54.64 44.45 -56.82
N ASN A 570 -54.99 43.15 -56.90
CA ASN A 570 -55.53 42.41 -55.77
C ASN A 570 -54.38 41.99 -54.82
N PRO A 571 -54.30 42.52 -53.59
CA PRO A 571 -53.20 42.20 -52.67
C PRO A 571 -53.39 40.86 -51.96
N GLY A 572 -54.50 40.14 -52.19
CA GLY A 572 -54.88 38.98 -51.39
C GLY A 572 -53.90 37.80 -51.44
N THR A 573 -53.21 37.58 -52.55
CA THR A 573 -52.14 36.56 -52.62
C THR A 573 -50.92 36.99 -51.82
N PHE A 574 -50.48 38.25 -51.96
CA PHE A 574 -49.38 38.82 -51.19
C PHE A 574 -49.64 38.73 -49.68
N ILE A 575 -50.80 39.23 -49.22
CA ILE A 575 -51.14 39.25 -47.79
C ILE A 575 -51.20 37.83 -47.20
N ARG A 576 -51.72 36.84 -47.94
CA ARG A 576 -51.79 35.44 -47.46
C ARG A 576 -50.43 34.73 -47.45
N SER A 577 -49.45 35.25 -48.16
CA SER A 577 -48.09 34.70 -48.21
C SER A 577 -47.15 35.36 -47.18
N LEU A 578 -47.63 36.36 -46.43
CA LEU A 578 -46.81 36.99 -45.39
C LEU A 578 -46.75 36.11 -44.12
N PRO A 579 -45.58 36.05 -43.46
CA PRO A 579 -45.46 35.48 -42.12
C PRO A 579 -46.41 36.14 -41.11
N LYS A 580 -46.72 35.43 -40.02
CA LYS A 580 -47.66 35.90 -38.99
C LYS A 580 -47.17 37.13 -38.22
N ASN A 581 -45.86 37.33 -38.14
CA ASN A 581 -45.22 38.48 -37.48
C ASN A 581 -45.09 39.70 -38.40
N VAL A 582 -45.80 39.75 -39.54
CA VAL A 582 -45.81 40.91 -40.43
C VAL A 582 -47.03 41.79 -40.16
N HIS A 583 -46.78 43.03 -39.75
CA HIS A 583 -47.81 44.05 -39.56
C HIS A 583 -47.86 44.96 -40.80
N LEU A 584 -49.03 45.04 -41.43
CA LEU A 584 -49.24 45.85 -42.63
C LEU A 584 -49.85 47.21 -42.30
N PHE A 585 -49.19 48.27 -42.74
CA PHE A 585 -49.68 49.64 -42.61
C PHE A 585 -49.96 50.23 -43.97
N TYR A 586 -51.21 50.61 -44.22
CA TYR A 586 -51.62 51.31 -45.43
C TYR A 586 -51.80 52.80 -45.13
N GLY A 587 -51.16 53.66 -45.92
CA GLY A 587 -51.30 55.11 -45.83
C GLY A 587 -51.51 55.77 -47.19
N SER A 588 -52.11 56.97 -47.20
CA SER A 588 -52.20 57.82 -48.40
C SER A 588 -51.82 59.27 -48.08
N LEU A 589 -51.05 59.90 -48.97
CA LEU A 589 -50.69 61.32 -48.89
C LEU A 589 -51.65 62.16 -49.75
N PHE A 590 -52.38 63.09 -49.11
CA PHE A 590 -53.14 64.13 -49.81
C PHE A 590 -52.39 65.47 -49.72
N PRO A 591 -51.89 66.05 -50.83
CA PRO A 591 -50.98 67.20 -50.78
C PRO A 591 -51.67 68.57 -50.63
N SER A 592 -52.75 68.69 -49.85
CA SER A 592 -53.38 70.00 -49.63
C SER A 592 -53.58 70.31 -48.14
N LEU A 593 -52.51 70.89 -47.55
CA LEU A 593 -52.45 71.90 -46.46
C LEU A 593 -51.36 71.55 -45.41
N HIS A 594 -50.31 72.39 -45.38
CA HIS A 594 -49.41 72.73 -44.24
C HIS A 594 -47.99 72.08 -44.12
N PRO A 595 -47.02 72.79 -43.47
CA PRO A 595 -45.57 72.77 -43.73
C PRO A 595 -44.83 71.64 -42.95
N PRO A 596 -43.48 71.51 -43.01
CA PRO A 596 -42.79 70.23 -42.89
C PRO A 596 -42.63 69.82 -41.42
N ASN A 597 -43.64 69.18 -40.85
CA ASN A 597 -43.45 68.39 -39.63
C ASN A 597 -44.57 67.35 -39.49
N LEU A 598 -44.11 66.11 -39.35
CA LEU A 598 -44.79 64.97 -38.74
C LEU A 598 -45.93 64.31 -39.53
N LEU A 599 -45.81 62.98 -39.58
CA LEU A 599 -46.66 61.93 -40.14
C LEU A 599 -48.10 61.89 -39.58
N SER A 600 -48.76 63.03 -39.37
CA SER A 600 -49.98 63.11 -38.55
C SER A 600 -51.30 62.92 -39.29
N ASN A 601 -51.33 62.78 -40.62
CA ASN A 601 -52.58 62.64 -41.37
C ASN A 601 -52.53 61.50 -42.37
N PHE A 602 -52.77 60.28 -41.89
CA PHE A 602 -53.18 59.19 -42.77
C PHE A 602 -54.41 58.49 -42.22
N SER A 603 -55.21 57.89 -43.10
CA SER A 603 -56.21 56.89 -42.74
C SER A 603 -55.51 55.54 -42.77
N TRP A 604 -55.49 54.85 -41.63
CA TRP A 604 -54.77 53.59 -41.45
C TRP A 604 -55.77 52.47 -41.18
N ALA A 605 -55.57 51.32 -41.83
CA ALA A 605 -56.26 50.08 -41.50
C ALA A 605 -55.21 49.06 -41.02
N TYR A 606 -55.44 48.49 -39.84
CA TYR A 606 -54.59 47.50 -39.20
C TYR A 606 -55.28 46.14 -39.23
N ARG A 607 -54.50 45.06 -39.35
CA ARG A 607 -54.99 43.69 -39.12
C ARG A 607 -53.94 42.89 -38.39
#